data_AF-A0AAX4KDJ5-F1
#
_entry.id   AF-A0AAX4KDJ5-F1
#
_cell.length_a   1.000
_cell.length_b   1.000
_cell.length_c   1.000
_cell.angle_alpha   90.00
_cell.angle_beta   90.00
_cell.angle_gamma   90.00
#
_symmetry.space_group_name_H-M   'P 1'
#
loop_
_entity.id
_entity.type
_entity.pdbx_description
1 polymer ?
#
loop_
_entity_poly.entity_id
_entity_poly.type
_entity_poly.pdbx_seq_one_letter_code
_entity_poly.pdbx_strand_id
1 'polypeptide(L)'
;MSERPDPAATQLPAEGQPRVIDENTDLSTLTDQEIMKLMEGMDHQEDQMNKPLISTPVPLSVIRQEYEKGSTQILKKLDWLAENGWDQVWRARGDGDCFYRSFTLAYLVRVLHSNDSQLEANLAYENIQRALPAMEHCGFDKDLYEEFLDPLLALIRSFAEEGESTSTEYGIVQSLQDPERSNCIVVALRLITSSYIRTHSDLFSPFLLSPTTFLPLSTDDFCRSEVEPCGKEADHAQIMALAEALNVGIRIAYLDRSDLGSEADSVINWVEFGKDTSEQGRPLTLLYRPGHYDVVTKDVLPQV
;
A
#
# COMPACT_ATOMS: atom_id res chain seq x y z
N MET A 1 -63.14 -4.97 21.87
CA MET A 1 -62.34 -3.74 21.67
C MET A 1 -61.00 -4.00 22.33
N SER A 2 -60.13 -4.70 21.61
CA SER A 2 -59.06 -4.15 20.72
C SER A 2 -57.80 -3.96 21.55
N GLU A 3 -56.97 -5.00 21.62
CA GLU A 3 -55.86 -5.33 20.70
C GLU A 3 -54.56 -4.64 21.12
N ARG A 4 -53.53 -5.46 21.32
CA ARG A 4 -52.16 -5.08 21.71
C ARG A 4 -51.46 -4.43 20.52
N PRO A 5 -50.50 -3.52 20.74
CA PRO A 5 -49.69 -3.00 19.64
C PRO A 5 -48.65 -4.05 19.21
N ASP A 6 -48.57 -4.23 17.90
CA ASP A 6 -47.63 -5.08 17.18
C ASP A 6 -46.22 -4.42 17.12
N PRO A 7 -45.10 -5.15 17.36
CA PRO A 7 -43.76 -4.63 17.12
C PRO A 7 -43.30 -4.96 15.68
N ALA A 8 -42.44 -4.10 15.13
CA ALA A 8 -41.81 -4.21 13.80
C ALA A 8 -42.62 -3.67 12.61
N ALA A 9 -42.82 -2.35 12.60
CA ALA A 9 -42.81 -1.62 11.33
C ALA A 9 -41.36 -1.25 11.01
N THR A 10 -40.64 -2.14 10.34
CA THR A 10 -39.40 -1.81 9.65
C THR A 10 -39.74 -0.73 8.63
N GLN A 11 -39.32 0.52 8.89
CA GLN A 11 -39.45 1.60 7.92
C GLN A 11 -38.66 1.19 6.68
N LEU A 12 -39.37 0.92 5.58
CA LEU A 12 -38.76 0.83 4.26
C LEU A 12 -38.02 2.16 4.01
N PRO A 13 -36.74 2.11 3.58
CA PRO A 13 -35.99 3.32 3.28
C PRO A 13 -36.71 4.12 2.19
N ALA A 14 -36.73 5.45 2.34
CA ALA A 14 -37.30 6.35 1.37
C ALA A 14 -36.67 6.13 -0.01
N GLU A 15 -37.50 6.06 -1.06
CA GLU A 15 -37.06 5.88 -2.45
C GLU A 15 -35.99 6.93 -2.81
N GLY A 16 -34.79 6.47 -3.14
CA GLY A 16 -33.72 7.29 -3.71
C GLY A 16 -32.45 7.47 -2.89
N GLN A 17 -32.33 6.90 -1.68
CA GLN A 17 -31.03 6.84 -0.99
C GLN A 17 -30.28 5.54 -1.35
N PRO A 18 -28.97 5.60 -1.66
CA PRO A 18 -28.18 4.39 -1.88
C PRO A 18 -28.16 3.55 -0.60
N ARG A 19 -28.68 2.31 -0.67
CA ARG A 19 -28.55 1.32 0.39
C ARG A 19 -27.09 0.84 0.42
N VAL A 20 -26.48 0.80 1.60
CA VAL A 20 -25.17 0.15 1.79
C VAL A 20 -25.43 -1.36 1.82
N ILE A 21 -24.81 -2.08 0.89
CA ILE A 21 -24.85 -3.55 0.83
C ILE A 21 -23.62 -4.05 1.56
N ASP A 22 -23.85 -4.83 2.62
CA ASP A 22 -22.82 -5.40 3.48
C ASP A 22 -23.06 -6.91 3.69
N GLU A 23 -22.21 -7.53 4.51
CA GLU A 23 -22.28 -8.96 4.85
C GLU A 23 -23.59 -9.40 5.52
N ASN A 24 -24.39 -8.46 6.04
CA ASN A 24 -25.66 -8.70 6.71
C ASN A 24 -26.87 -8.43 5.80
N THR A 25 -26.62 -8.03 4.55
CA THR A 25 -27.66 -7.71 3.60
C THR A 25 -28.28 -8.98 3.02
N ASP A 26 -29.59 -9.16 3.27
CA ASP A 26 -30.35 -10.25 2.65
C ASP A 26 -30.36 -10.08 1.12
N LEU A 27 -29.61 -10.95 0.45
CA LEU A 27 -29.42 -10.95 -1.01
C LEU A 27 -30.74 -11.08 -1.78
N SER A 28 -31.77 -11.67 -1.17
CA SER A 28 -33.10 -11.79 -1.80
C SER A 28 -33.87 -10.46 -1.86
N THR A 29 -33.40 -9.44 -1.14
CA THR A 29 -34.01 -8.11 -1.07
C THR A 29 -33.34 -7.09 -1.99
N LEU A 30 -32.36 -7.51 -2.78
CA LEU A 30 -31.64 -6.63 -3.71
C LEU A 30 -32.46 -6.38 -4.97
N THR A 31 -32.42 -5.14 -5.44
CA THR A 31 -33.00 -4.75 -6.74
C THR A 31 -32.12 -5.21 -7.90
N ASP A 32 -32.68 -5.34 -9.10
CA ASP A 32 -31.91 -5.71 -10.30
C ASP A 32 -30.72 -4.76 -10.56
N GLN A 33 -30.86 -3.47 -10.24
CA GLN A 33 -29.77 -2.48 -10.37
C GLN A 33 -28.65 -2.70 -9.34
N GLU A 34 -29.00 -3.11 -8.12
CA GLU A 34 -28.03 -3.44 -7.08
C GLU A 34 -27.31 -4.75 -7.39
N ILE A 35 -28.04 -5.76 -7.88
CA ILE A 35 -27.47 -7.02 -8.35
C ILE A 35 -26.50 -6.75 -9.50
N MET A 36 -26.89 -5.94 -10.50
CA MET A 36 -26.02 -5.60 -11.63
C MET A 36 -24.73 -4.88 -11.16
N LYS A 37 -24.83 -3.92 -10.24
CA LYS A 37 -23.64 -3.25 -9.67
C LYS A 37 -22.74 -4.20 -8.89
N LEU A 38 -23.32 -5.14 -8.13
CA LEU A 38 -22.54 -6.17 -7.43
C LEU A 38 -21.83 -7.08 -8.42
N MET A 39 -22.52 -7.54 -9.46
CA MET A 39 -21.93 -8.37 -10.52
C MET A 39 -20.79 -7.63 -11.23
N GLU A 40 -21.00 -6.37 -11.62
CA GLU A 40 -19.94 -5.53 -12.20
C GLU A 40 -18.74 -5.37 -11.24
N GLY A 41 -18.99 -5.18 -9.94
CA GLY A 41 -17.94 -5.13 -8.93
C GLY A 41 -17.17 -6.44 -8.78
N MET A 42 -17.88 -7.58 -8.81
CA MET A 42 -17.29 -8.91 -8.76
C MET A 42 -16.43 -9.20 -10.00
N ASP A 43 -16.93 -8.90 -11.19
CA ASP A 43 -16.18 -9.07 -12.45
C ASP A 43 -14.89 -8.22 -12.43
N HIS A 44 -15.00 -6.97 -11.98
CA HIS A 44 -13.82 -6.11 -11.79
C HIS A 44 -12.83 -6.66 -10.76
N GLN A 45 -13.32 -7.25 -9.67
CA GLN A 45 -12.48 -7.86 -8.65
C GLN A 45 -11.79 -9.13 -9.18
N GLU A 46 -12.49 -9.99 -9.92
CA GLU A 46 -11.93 -11.17 -10.59
C GLU A 46 -10.83 -10.78 -11.59
N ASP A 47 -11.06 -9.75 -12.41
CA ASP A 47 -10.07 -9.22 -13.34
C ASP A 47 -8.80 -8.72 -12.63
N GLN A 48 -8.93 -8.11 -11.45
CA GLN A 48 -7.78 -7.71 -10.65
C GLN A 48 -7.06 -8.91 -10.05
N MET A 49 -7.79 -9.92 -9.57
CA MET A 49 -7.21 -11.14 -9.00
C MET A 49 -6.44 -11.96 -10.04
N ASN A 50 -6.79 -11.84 -11.33
CA ASN A 50 -6.08 -12.49 -12.43
C ASN A 50 -4.75 -11.80 -12.82
N LYS A 51 -4.53 -10.55 -12.40
CA LYS A 51 -3.26 -9.84 -12.66
C LYS A 51 -2.14 -10.39 -11.79
N PRO A 52 -0.86 -10.31 -12.19
CA PRO A 52 0.25 -10.67 -11.30
C PRO A 52 0.25 -9.79 -10.03
N LEU A 53 0.65 -10.35 -8.87
CA LEU A 53 0.85 -9.62 -7.61
C LEU A 53 1.77 -8.40 -7.74
N ILE A 54 2.82 -8.54 -8.55
CA ILE A 54 3.85 -7.59 -8.95
C ILE A 54 4.18 -7.86 -10.42
N SER A 55 4.22 -6.83 -11.26
CA SER A 55 4.66 -6.94 -12.64
C SER A 55 6.18 -6.82 -12.78
N THR A 56 6.71 -7.26 -13.92
CA THR A 56 7.98 -6.73 -14.44
C THR A 56 7.84 -5.23 -14.73
N PRO A 57 8.95 -4.45 -14.79
CA PRO A 57 8.83 -3.02 -15.02
C PRO A 57 8.29 -2.78 -16.44
N VAL A 58 7.46 -1.75 -16.57
CA VAL A 58 7.03 -1.22 -17.86
C VAL A 58 7.49 0.22 -17.99
N PRO A 59 7.76 0.72 -19.21
CA PRO A 59 8.06 2.12 -19.41
C PRO A 59 6.92 3.02 -18.89
N LEU A 60 7.25 4.19 -18.32
CA LEU A 60 6.29 5.19 -17.85
C LEU A 60 5.33 5.63 -18.97
N SER A 61 5.78 5.59 -20.23
CA SER A 61 4.96 5.85 -21.41
C SER A 61 3.74 4.92 -21.53
N VAL A 62 3.82 3.69 -21.01
CA VAL A 62 2.67 2.77 -20.95
C VAL A 62 1.60 3.32 -20.03
N ILE A 63 1.97 3.85 -18.85
CA ILE A 63 1.03 4.50 -17.93
C ILE A 63 0.47 5.77 -18.59
N ARG A 64 1.30 6.54 -19.26
CA ARG A 64 0.87 7.74 -20.00
C ARG A 64 -0.22 7.45 -21.02
N GLN A 65 -0.08 6.37 -21.80
CA GLN A 65 -1.07 5.95 -22.80
C GLN A 65 -2.44 5.64 -22.19
N GLU A 66 -2.49 5.12 -20.96
CA GLU A 66 -3.76 4.86 -20.25
C GLU A 66 -4.55 6.15 -19.99
N TYR A 67 -3.88 7.31 -19.91
CA TYR A 67 -4.49 8.61 -19.65
C TYR A 67 -4.60 9.52 -20.87
N GLU A 68 -4.19 9.09 -22.07
CA GLU A 68 -4.23 9.93 -23.29
C GLU A 68 -5.62 10.42 -23.65
N LYS A 69 -6.64 9.59 -23.43
CA LYS A 69 -8.06 9.94 -23.62
C LYS A 69 -8.71 10.49 -22.34
N GLY A 70 -7.93 10.66 -21.28
CA GLY A 70 -8.37 11.00 -19.94
C GLY A 70 -8.02 12.44 -19.54
N SER A 71 -7.33 12.58 -18.41
CA SER A 71 -7.05 13.88 -17.78
C SER A 71 -5.77 14.50 -18.31
N THR A 72 -5.87 15.72 -18.88
CA THR A 72 -4.72 16.50 -19.33
C THR A 72 -3.76 16.88 -18.20
N GLN A 73 -4.26 17.03 -16.97
CA GLN A 73 -3.41 17.29 -15.80
C GLN A 73 -2.56 16.08 -15.43
N ILE A 74 -3.13 14.87 -15.48
CA ILE A 74 -2.38 13.64 -15.21
C ILE A 74 -1.31 13.45 -16.29
N LEU A 75 -1.63 13.75 -17.55
CA LEU A 75 -0.63 13.72 -18.64
C LEU A 75 0.53 14.69 -18.38
N LYS A 76 0.26 15.94 -17.95
CA LYS A 76 1.33 16.89 -17.58
C LYS A 76 2.21 16.37 -16.45
N LYS A 77 1.62 15.72 -15.44
CA LYS A 77 2.35 15.09 -14.33
C LYS A 77 3.25 13.97 -14.83
N LEU A 78 2.73 13.09 -15.67
CA LEU A 78 3.49 12.00 -16.28
C LEU A 78 4.61 12.50 -17.20
N ASP A 79 4.34 13.55 -17.98
CA ASP A 79 5.34 14.20 -18.83
C ASP A 79 6.48 14.81 -17.98
N TRP A 80 6.14 15.51 -16.90
CA TRP A 80 7.14 16.03 -15.97
C TRP A 80 7.97 14.92 -15.31
N LEU A 81 7.35 13.81 -14.90
CA LEU A 81 8.07 12.66 -14.34
C LEU A 81 9.09 12.11 -15.35
N ALA A 82 8.67 11.91 -16.61
CA ALA A 82 9.56 11.47 -17.68
C ALA A 82 10.72 12.44 -17.93
N GLU A 83 10.44 13.75 -17.97
CA GLU A 83 11.46 14.80 -18.14
C GLU A 83 12.47 14.85 -16.98
N ASN A 84 12.07 14.40 -15.78
CA ASN A 84 12.92 14.33 -14.58
C ASN A 84 13.55 12.94 -14.35
N GLY A 85 13.56 12.10 -15.40
CA GLY A 85 14.27 10.82 -15.42
C GLY A 85 13.53 9.64 -14.79
N TRP A 86 12.25 9.80 -14.41
CA TRP A 86 11.41 8.68 -14.00
C TRP A 86 10.87 8.00 -15.24
N ASP A 87 11.22 6.74 -15.47
CA ASP A 87 11.00 6.06 -16.75
C ASP A 87 10.45 4.64 -16.63
N GLN A 88 10.48 4.06 -15.43
CA GLN A 88 10.00 2.71 -15.17
C GLN A 88 8.92 2.71 -14.12
N VAL A 89 7.89 1.89 -14.35
CA VAL A 89 6.81 1.64 -13.39
C VAL A 89 6.65 0.14 -13.18
N TRP A 90 6.66 -0.27 -11.92
CA TRP A 90 6.38 -1.64 -11.50
C TRP A 90 5.00 -1.68 -10.86
N ARG A 91 4.10 -2.48 -11.42
CA ARG A 91 2.72 -2.51 -10.98
C ARG A 91 2.52 -3.50 -9.86
N ALA A 92 1.79 -3.11 -8.83
CA ALA A 92 1.25 -4.07 -7.86
C ALA A 92 -0.18 -4.46 -8.24
N ARG A 93 -0.64 -5.61 -7.75
CA ARG A 93 -2.06 -5.98 -7.87
C ARG A 93 -2.91 -5.06 -7.00
N GLY A 94 -4.04 -4.60 -7.54
CA GLY A 94 -5.03 -3.84 -6.79
C GLY A 94 -5.94 -4.74 -5.95
N ASP A 95 -5.38 -5.42 -4.94
CA ASP A 95 -6.07 -6.34 -4.03
C ASP A 95 -6.25 -5.77 -2.62
N GLY A 96 -6.00 -4.47 -2.44
CA GLY A 96 -5.99 -3.80 -1.13
C GLY A 96 -4.66 -3.92 -0.38
N ASP A 97 -3.74 -4.79 -0.82
CA ASP A 97 -2.39 -4.94 -0.27
C ASP A 97 -1.33 -4.21 -1.11
N CYS A 98 -1.75 -3.48 -2.15
CA CYS A 98 -0.87 -2.85 -3.14
C CYS A 98 0.22 -1.95 -2.52
N PHE A 99 -0.07 -1.21 -1.44
CA PHE A 99 0.95 -0.42 -0.74
C PHE A 99 2.07 -1.30 -0.16
N TYR A 100 1.71 -2.35 0.59
CA TYR A 100 2.69 -3.23 1.23
C TYR A 100 3.51 -4.01 0.20
N ARG A 101 2.87 -4.43 -0.91
CA ARG A 101 3.56 -5.06 -2.05
C ARG A 101 4.53 -4.09 -2.73
N SER A 102 4.07 -2.88 -3.05
CA SER A 102 4.90 -1.84 -3.67
C SER A 102 6.03 -1.38 -2.75
N PHE A 103 5.78 -1.25 -1.46
CA PHE A 103 6.81 -0.97 -0.45
C PHE A 103 7.89 -2.05 -0.47
N THR A 104 7.49 -3.32 -0.41
CA THR A 104 8.43 -4.46 -0.42
C THR A 104 9.29 -4.44 -1.67
N LEU A 105 8.67 -4.30 -2.84
CA LEU A 105 9.40 -4.23 -4.11
C LEU A 105 10.37 -3.04 -4.14
N ALA A 106 9.88 -1.84 -3.84
CA ALA A 106 10.72 -0.63 -3.83
C ALA A 106 11.89 -0.77 -2.87
N TYR A 107 11.68 -1.39 -1.72
CA TYR A 107 12.71 -1.58 -0.71
C TYR A 107 13.82 -2.52 -1.18
N LEU A 108 13.45 -3.67 -1.76
CA LEU A 108 14.40 -4.64 -2.30
C LEU A 108 15.15 -4.08 -3.52
N VAL A 109 14.46 -3.36 -4.40
CA VAL A 109 15.06 -2.69 -5.57
C VAL A 109 16.06 -1.59 -5.13
N ARG A 110 15.76 -0.84 -4.07
CA ARG A 110 16.68 0.17 -3.50
C ARG A 110 17.97 -0.49 -3.01
N VAL A 111 17.86 -1.62 -2.30
CA VAL A 111 19.01 -2.40 -1.79
C VAL A 111 19.81 -2.98 -2.95
N LEU A 112 19.14 -3.59 -3.93
CA LEU A 112 19.78 -4.17 -5.12
C LEU A 112 20.67 -3.16 -5.85
N HIS A 113 20.14 -1.95 -6.05
CA HIS A 113 20.80 -0.92 -6.85
C HIS A 113 21.61 0.09 -6.01
N SER A 114 21.93 -0.23 -4.76
CA SER A 114 22.84 0.62 -3.98
C SER A 114 24.29 0.38 -4.38
N ASN A 115 25.14 1.36 -4.09
CA ASN A 115 26.59 1.24 -4.32
C ASN A 115 27.24 0.16 -3.42
N ASP A 116 26.63 -0.09 -2.26
CA ASP A 116 27.01 -1.14 -1.32
C ASP A 116 25.74 -1.90 -0.89
N SER A 117 25.35 -2.90 -1.70
CA SER A 117 24.14 -3.70 -1.50
C SER A 117 24.22 -4.51 -0.21
N GLN A 118 25.42 -4.97 0.16
CA GLN A 118 25.65 -5.70 1.40
C GLN A 118 25.41 -4.81 2.63
N LEU A 119 25.94 -3.58 2.63
CA LEU A 119 25.69 -2.63 3.71
C LEU A 119 24.22 -2.26 3.83
N GLU A 120 23.56 -1.90 2.72
CA GLU A 120 22.13 -1.54 2.73
C GLU A 120 21.26 -2.73 3.17
N ALA A 121 21.61 -3.95 2.78
CA ALA A 121 20.93 -5.16 3.23
C ALA A 121 21.08 -5.39 4.74
N ASN A 122 22.29 -5.20 5.28
CA ASN A 122 22.53 -5.31 6.71
C ASN A 122 21.76 -4.24 7.50
N LEU A 123 21.75 -2.99 7.02
CA LEU A 123 20.96 -1.91 7.63
C LEU A 123 19.46 -2.22 7.58
N ALA A 124 18.97 -2.75 6.46
CA ALA A 124 17.58 -3.17 6.31
C ALA A 124 17.20 -4.28 7.28
N TYR A 125 18.05 -5.29 7.39
CA TYR A 125 17.89 -6.38 8.35
C TYR A 125 17.82 -5.82 9.79
N GLU A 126 18.76 -4.96 10.18
CA GLU A 126 18.76 -4.37 11.52
C GLU A 126 17.53 -3.50 11.79
N ASN A 127 17.06 -2.70 10.81
CA ASN A 127 15.86 -1.89 10.96
C ASN A 127 14.63 -2.78 11.24
N ILE A 128 14.48 -3.89 10.51
CA ILE A 128 13.39 -4.85 10.74
C ILE A 128 13.50 -5.47 12.13
N GLN A 129 14.71 -5.90 12.54
CA GLN A 129 14.93 -6.47 13.87
C GLN A 129 14.58 -5.47 14.99
N ARG A 130 14.84 -4.18 14.80
CA ARG A 130 14.48 -3.12 15.76
C ARG A 130 12.98 -2.89 15.87
N ALA A 131 12.17 -3.31 14.89
CA ALA A 131 10.71 -3.22 14.96
C ALA A 131 10.06 -4.36 15.77
N LEU A 132 10.71 -5.52 15.87
CA LEU A 132 10.13 -6.72 16.51
C LEU A 132 9.71 -6.54 17.98
N PRO A 133 10.47 -5.83 18.85
CA PRO A 133 10.06 -5.63 20.24
C PRO A 133 8.70 -4.95 20.40
N ALA A 134 8.29 -4.09 19.46
CA ALA A 134 6.97 -3.47 19.48
C ALA A 134 5.86 -4.50 19.23
N MET A 135 6.13 -5.50 18.38
CA MET A 135 5.19 -6.59 18.08
C MET A 135 4.96 -7.48 19.31
N GLU A 136 6.05 -7.84 20.00
CA GLU A 136 5.99 -8.59 21.27
C GLU A 136 5.20 -7.81 22.34
N HIS A 137 5.46 -6.50 22.47
CA HIS A 137 4.73 -5.64 23.41
C HIS A 137 3.22 -5.58 23.12
N CYS A 138 2.85 -5.65 21.84
CA CYS A 138 1.47 -5.64 21.36
C CYS A 138 0.76 -6.99 21.51
N GLY A 139 1.47 -8.03 21.98
CA GLY A 139 0.95 -9.37 22.23
C GLY A 139 0.83 -10.25 20.99
N PHE A 140 1.54 -9.94 19.90
CA PHE A 140 1.61 -10.83 18.75
C PHE A 140 2.47 -12.06 19.06
N ASP A 141 2.05 -13.22 18.56
CA ASP A 141 2.79 -14.47 18.73
C ASP A 141 4.11 -14.42 17.95
N LYS A 142 5.21 -14.62 18.68
CA LYS A 142 6.57 -14.49 18.17
C LYS A 142 6.88 -15.49 17.06
N ASP A 143 6.59 -16.75 17.30
CA ASP A 143 6.89 -17.81 16.34
C ASP A 143 6.11 -17.57 15.04
N LEU A 144 4.87 -17.09 15.16
CA LEU A 144 4.01 -16.79 14.02
C LEU A 144 4.51 -15.59 13.19
N TYR A 145 4.81 -14.44 13.81
CA TYR A 145 5.24 -13.29 13.01
C TYR A 145 6.66 -13.45 12.45
N GLU A 146 7.53 -14.22 13.11
CA GLU A 146 8.86 -14.55 12.57
C GLU A 146 8.75 -15.44 11.34
N GLU A 147 7.82 -16.41 11.34
CA GLU A 147 7.52 -17.23 10.16
C GLU A 147 7.00 -16.37 8.98
N PHE A 148 6.10 -15.42 9.24
CA PHE A 148 5.62 -14.51 8.19
C PHE A 148 6.72 -13.59 7.64
N LEU A 149 7.69 -13.23 8.47
CA LEU A 149 8.76 -12.31 8.11
C LEU A 149 9.94 -13.01 7.41
N ASP A 150 10.11 -14.31 7.61
CA ASP A 150 11.22 -15.11 7.06
C ASP A 150 11.44 -14.92 5.54
N PRO A 151 10.41 -14.92 4.67
CA PRO A 151 10.62 -14.69 3.24
C PRO A 151 11.26 -13.34 2.91
N LEU A 152 10.92 -12.27 3.66
CA LEU A 152 11.54 -10.96 3.48
C LEU A 152 13.00 -10.96 3.96
N LEU A 153 13.27 -11.55 5.13
CA LEU A 153 14.63 -11.63 5.68
C LEU A 153 15.53 -12.47 4.81
N ALA A 154 15.03 -13.56 4.22
CA ALA A 154 15.76 -14.38 3.26
C ALA A 154 16.16 -13.58 2.02
N LEU A 155 15.23 -12.79 1.46
CA LEU A 155 15.52 -11.90 0.34
C LEU A 155 16.57 -10.85 0.71
N ILE A 156 16.44 -10.20 1.86
CA ILE A 156 17.39 -9.19 2.32
C ILE A 156 18.79 -9.80 2.51
N ARG A 157 18.88 -10.95 3.19
CA ARG A 157 20.16 -11.63 3.42
C ARG A 157 20.84 -12.07 2.13
N SER A 158 20.07 -12.44 1.09
CA SER A 158 20.63 -12.84 -0.21
C SER A 158 21.48 -11.75 -0.88
N PHE A 159 21.27 -10.47 -0.57
CA PHE A 159 22.12 -9.38 -1.07
C PHE A 159 23.46 -9.25 -0.33
N ALA A 160 23.59 -9.84 0.86
CA ALA A 160 24.76 -9.73 1.71
C ALA A 160 25.72 -10.93 1.60
N GLU A 161 25.33 -11.99 0.89
CA GLU A 161 26.14 -13.20 0.73
C GLU A 161 27.25 -12.98 -0.32
N GLU A 162 28.50 -13.30 0.05
CA GLU A 162 29.67 -13.18 -0.83
C GLU A 162 29.67 -14.29 -1.91
N GLY A 163 29.25 -13.96 -3.14
CA GLY A 163 29.20 -14.86 -4.28
C GLY A 163 28.77 -14.17 -5.59
N GLU A 164 28.59 -14.92 -6.69
CA GLU A 164 27.82 -14.41 -7.84
C GLU A 164 26.41 -14.09 -7.33
N SER A 165 26.14 -12.81 -7.05
CA SER A 165 24.84 -12.34 -6.57
C SER A 165 23.74 -12.84 -7.51
N THR A 166 22.97 -13.83 -7.07
CA THR A 166 21.76 -14.29 -7.76
C THR A 166 20.63 -13.28 -7.62
N SER A 167 20.82 -12.25 -6.80
CA SER A 167 19.85 -11.20 -6.53
C SER A 167 19.78 -10.28 -7.74
N THR A 168 18.78 -10.53 -8.56
CA THR A 168 18.44 -9.75 -9.76
C THR A 168 17.03 -9.22 -9.62
N GLU A 169 16.69 -8.19 -10.37
CA GLU A 169 15.31 -7.72 -10.47
C GLU A 169 14.33 -8.85 -10.81
N TYR A 170 14.72 -9.74 -11.73
CA TYR A 170 13.94 -10.91 -12.09
C TYR A 170 13.74 -11.87 -10.90
N GLY A 171 14.80 -12.13 -10.12
CA GLY A 171 14.73 -12.96 -8.92
C GLY A 171 13.83 -12.38 -7.82
N ILE A 172 13.87 -11.04 -7.65
CA ILE A 172 12.97 -10.31 -6.74
C ILE A 172 11.52 -10.49 -7.21
N VAL A 173 11.21 -10.19 -8.48
CA VAL A 173 9.85 -10.35 -9.03
C VAL A 173 9.37 -11.78 -8.89
N GLN A 174 10.19 -12.77 -9.26
CA GLN A 174 9.81 -14.18 -9.17
C GLN A 174 9.46 -14.56 -7.72
N SER A 175 10.21 -14.07 -6.74
CA SER A 175 9.96 -14.34 -5.32
C SER A 175 8.70 -13.64 -4.81
N LEU A 176 8.46 -12.39 -5.23
CA LEU A 176 7.26 -11.63 -4.85
C LEU A 176 6.01 -12.06 -5.63
N GLN A 177 6.17 -12.84 -6.71
CA GLN A 177 5.08 -13.47 -7.45
C GLN A 177 4.57 -14.76 -6.86
N ASP A 178 5.30 -15.37 -5.94
CA ASP A 178 4.82 -16.51 -5.19
C ASP A 178 3.76 -16.05 -4.17
N PRO A 179 2.48 -16.48 -4.28
CA PRO A 179 1.41 -15.97 -3.42
C PRO A 179 1.65 -16.21 -1.93
N GLU A 180 2.25 -17.36 -1.57
CA GLU A 180 2.53 -17.71 -0.18
C GLU A 180 3.55 -16.74 0.41
N ARG A 181 4.73 -16.63 -0.20
CA ARG A 181 5.79 -15.71 0.23
C ARG A 181 5.30 -14.27 0.27
N SER A 182 4.65 -13.82 -0.80
CA SER A 182 4.23 -12.43 -0.94
C SER A 182 3.18 -12.06 0.12
N ASN A 183 2.22 -12.95 0.40
CA ASN A 183 1.21 -12.71 1.43
C ASN A 183 1.80 -12.79 2.85
N CYS A 184 2.75 -13.69 3.11
CA CYS A 184 3.48 -13.71 4.38
C CYS A 184 4.18 -12.37 4.65
N ILE A 185 4.89 -11.83 3.65
CA ILE A 185 5.55 -10.52 3.77
C ILE A 185 4.53 -9.42 4.05
N VAL A 186 3.40 -9.39 3.32
CA VAL A 186 2.33 -8.41 3.55
C VAL A 186 1.81 -8.49 4.98
N VAL A 187 1.52 -9.68 5.49
CA VAL A 187 1.06 -9.88 6.88
C VAL A 187 2.10 -9.37 7.87
N ALA A 188 3.37 -9.73 7.69
CA ALA A 188 4.44 -9.28 8.59
C ALA A 188 4.54 -7.74 8.62
N LEU A 189 4.50 -7.09 7.46
CA LEU A 189 4.55 -5.61 7.38
C LEU A 189 3.30 -4.97 8.00
N ARG A 190 2.10 -5.55 7.82
CA ARG A 190 0.87 -5.09 8.49
C ARG A 190 0.98 -5.17 10.01
N LEU A 191 1.55 -6.26 10.54
CA LEU A 191 1.75 -6.41 11.99
C LEU A 191 2.82 -5.44 12.53
N ILE A 192 3.88 -5.18 11.77
CA ILE A 192 4.86 -4.12 12.10
C ILE A 192 4.16 -2.76 12.16
N THR A 193 3.36 -2.42 11.14
CA THR A 193 2.57 -1.19 11.09
C THR A 193 1.63 -1.07 12.30
N SER A 194 0.84 -2.12 12.59
CA SER A 194 -0.07 -2.15 13.74
C SER A 194 0.69 -1.92 15.05
N SER A 195 1.80 -2.63 15.24
CA SER A 195 2.59 -2.51 16.46
C SER A 195 3.17 -1.11 16.66
N TYR A 196 3.59 -0.44 15.59
CA TYR A 196 4.12 0.91 15.65
C TYR A 196 3.03 1.92 16.03
N ILE A 197 1.84 1.83 15.41
CA ILE A 197 0.69 2.69 15.72
C ILE A 197 0.28 2.55 17.18
N ARG A 198 0.14 1.31 17.67
CA ARG A 198 -0.30 1.01 19.05
C ARG A 198 0.72 1.46 20.09
N THR A 199 2.02 1.33 19.82
CA THR A 199 3.09 1.78 20.73
C THR A 199 3.34 3.29 20.70
N HIS A 200 2.84 4.01 19.70
CA HIS A 200 2.97 5.46 19.55
C HIS A 200 1.59 6.16 19.56
N SER A 201 0.71 5.73 20.46
CA SER A 201 -0.70 6.11 20.43
C SER A 201 -0.96 7.62 20.42
N ASP A 202 -0.17 8.40 21.17
CA ASP A 202 -0.31 9.86 21.24
C ASP A 202 -0.07 10.54 19.89
N LEU A 203 0.76 9.95 19.02
CA LEU A 203 1.08 10.47 17.69
C LEU A 203 -0.07 10.23 16.71
N PHE A 204 -0.72 9.05 16.80
CA PHE A 204 -1.71 8.63 15.81
C PHE A 204 -3.14 8.98 16.19
N SER A 205 -3.51 8.87 17.47
CA SER A 205 -4.88 9.05 17.97
C SER A 205 -5.63 10.27 17.43
N PRO A 206 -4.99 11.46 17.24
CA PRO A 206 -5.69 12.64 16.70
C PRO A 206 -6.21 12.48 15.27
N PHE A 207 -5.72 11.50 14.51
CA PHE A 207 -5.98 11.33 13.07
C PHE A 207 -6.77 10.07 12.73
N LEU A 208 -7.07 9.20 13.71
CA LEU A 208 -7.74 7.92 13.47
C LEU A 208 -9.26 8.09 13.55
N LEU A 209 -9.91 8.04 12.39
CA LEU A 209 -11.37 8.11 12.25
C LEU A 209 -11.89 6.83 11.59
N SER A 210 -13.06 6.37 12.03
CA SER A 210 -13.76 5.28 11.35
C SER A 210 -14.16 5.73 9.93
N PRO A 211 -13.85 4.94 8.89
CA PRO A 211 -14.25 5.28 7.52
C PRO A 211 -15.78 5.28 7.33
N THR A 212 -16.51 4.60 8.22
CA THR A 212 -17.98 4.47 8.14
C THR A 212 -18.71 5.49 8.99
N THR A 213 -18.28 5.68 10.24
CA THR A 213 -18.99 6.55 11.19
C THR A 213 -18.37 7.95 11.30
N PHE A 214 -17.15 8.14 10.78
CA PHE A 214 -16.32 9.34 10.96
C PHE A 214 -16.07 9.71 12.43
N LEU A 215 -16.29 8.77 13.35
CA LEU A 215 -16.00 8.92 14.77
C LEU A 215 -14.55 8.53 15.06
N PRO A 216 -13.92 9.14 16.10
CA PRO A 216 -12.60 8.73 16.54
C PRO A 216 -12.53 7.24 16.89
N LEU A 217 -11.47 6.58 16.43
CA LEU A 217 -11.13 5.21 16.82
C LEU A 217 -9.95 5.21 17.78
N SER A 218 -9.93 4.24 18.70
CA SER A 218 -8.70 3.94 19.44
C SER A 218 -7.65 3.36 18.48
N THR A 219 -6.37 3.46 18.83
CA THR A 219 -5.30 2.85 18.05
C THR A 219 -5.46 1.34 17.94
N ASP A 220 -5.90 0.66 19.00
CA ASP A 220 -6.19 -0.78 18.97
C ASP A 220 -7.36 -1.11 18.02
N ASP A 221 -8.46 -0.37 18.07
CA ASP A 221 -9.62 -0.63 17.20
C ASP A 221 -9.29 -0.37 15.72
N PHE A 222 -8.60 0.75 15.45
CA PHE A 222 -8.14 1.08 14.10
C PHE A 222 -7.19 0.01 13.54
N CYS A 223 -6.24 -0.47 14.35
CA CYS A 223 -5.31 -1.50 13.90
C CYS A 223 -6.02 -2.81 13.56
N ARG A 224 -6.95 -3.25 14.42
CA ARG A 224 -7.72 -4.49 14.22
C ARG A 224 -8.66 -4.43 13.01
N SER A 225 -9.20 -3.26 12.67
CA SER A 225 -10.18 -3.14 11.58
C SER A 225 -9.58 -2.68 10.25
N GLU A 226 -8.55 -1.82 10.26
CA GLU A 226 -8.03 -1.17 9.05
C GLU A 226 -6.55 -1.46 8.73
N VAL A 227 -5.81 -2.16 9.61
CA VAL A 227 -4.37 -2.42 9.41
C VAL A 227 -4.05 -3.90 9.33
N GLU A 228 -4.42 -4.67 10.36
CA GLU A 228 -4.10 -6.09 10.49
C GLU A 228 -4.78 -6.97 9.42
N PRO A 229 -6.05 -6.75 9.02
CA PRO A 229 -6.67 -7.55 7.98
C PRO A 229 -6.04 -7.33 6.61
N CYS A 230 -5.79 -8.42 5.88
CA CYS A 230 -5.36 -8.35 4.48
C CYS A 230 -6.45 -7.73 3.59
N GLY A 231 -6.03 -7.09 2.50
CA GLY A 231 -6.94 -6.42 1.57
C GLY A 231 -7.51 -5.08 2.05
N LYS A 232 -7.10 -4.58 3.23
CA LYS A 232 -7.42 -3.23 3.69
C LYS A 232 -6.44 -2.21 3.14
N GLU A 233 -6.96 -1.20 2.44
CA GLU A 233 -6.13 -0.14 1.86
C GLU A 233 -5.30 0.58 2.93
N ALA A 234 -4.05 0.87 2.60
CA ALA A 234 -3.18 1.68 3.44
C ALA A 234 -3.31 3.16 3.05
N ASP A 235 -3.49 4.02 4.04
CA ASP A 235 -3.50 5.46 3.88
C ASP A 235 -2.39 6.09 4.75
N HIS A 236 -2.42 7.40 4.93
CA HIS A 236 -1.40 8.20 5.59
C HIS A 236 -0.90 7.63 6.91
N ALA A 237 -1.80 7.13 7.78
CA ALA A 237 -1.42 6.59 9.09
C ALA A 237 -0.56 5.32 8.95
N GLN A 238 -0.98 4.36 8.11
CA GLN A 238 -0.25 3.12 7.87
C GLN A 238 1.09 3.37 7.20
N ILE A 239 1.13 4.27 6.20
CA ILE A 239 2.35 4.62 5.46
C ILE A 239 3.37 5.27 6.39
N MET A 240 2.93 6.27 7.18
CA MET A 240 3.76 6.95 8.17
C MET A 240 4.33 5.96 9.19
N ALA A 241 3.47 5.11 9.75
CA ALA A 241 3.87 4.13 10.75
C ALA A 241 4.91 3.14 10.20
N LEU A 242 4.72 2.62 8.98
CA LEU A 242 5.69 1.70 8.39
C LEU A 242 7.03 2.38 8.07
N ALA A 243 6.98 3.61 7.54
CA ALA A 243 8.17 4.41 7.23
C ALA A 243 9.01 4.67 8.50
N GLU A 244 8.37 5.05 9.61
CA GLU A 244 9.05 5.29 10.87
C GLU A 244 9.52 3.99 11.56
N ALA A 245 8.70 2.93 11.54
CA ALA A 245 9.05 1.64 12.14
C ALA A 245 10.31 1.03 11.51
N LEU A 246 10.44 1.15 10.18
CA LEU A 246 11.57 0.62 9.43
C LEU A 246 12.67 1.66 9.17
N ASN A 247 12.50 2.89 9.65
CA ASN A 247 13.44 4.00 9.47
C ASN A 247 13.84 4.19 7.98
N VAL A 248 12.82 4.26 7.11
CA VAL A 248 12.97 4.41 5.67
C VAL A 248 12.16 5.62 5.18
N GLY A 249 12.80 6.50 4.40
CA GLY A 249 12.11 7.57 3.71
C GLY A 249 11.26 7.05 2.55
N ILE A 250 10.03 7.56 2.41
CA ILE A 250 9.10 7.24 1.32
C ILE A 250 8.67 8.54 0.66
N ARG A 251 8.67 8.60 -0.66
CA ARG A 251 8.05 9.66 -1.46
C ARG A 251 6.95 9.09 -2.34
N ILE A 252 5.82 9.77 -2.39
CA ILE A 252 4.67 9.35 -3.17
C ILE A 252 4.30 10.44 -4.15
N ALA A 253 4.39 10.15 -5.45
CA ALA A 253 3.91 11.01 -6.52
C ALA A 253 2.41 10.82 -6.72
N TYR A 254 1.60 11.84 -6.42
CA TYR A 254 0.15 11.79 -6.61
C TYR A 254 -0.26 12.15 -8.05
N LEU A 255 -0.73 11.13 -8.79
CA LEU A 255 -1.36 11.28 -10.11
C LEU A 255 -2.86 11.54 -9.99
N ASP A 256 -3.19 12.69 -9.43
CA ASP A 256 -4.56 13.18 -9.34
C ASP A 256 -4.86 14.30 -10.37
N ARG A 257 -6.09 14.83 -10.31
CA ARG A 257 -6.56 15.97 -11.12
C ARG A 257 -6.43 17.31 -10.40
N SER A 258 -5.56 17.39 -9.39
CA SER A 258 -5.29 18.68 -8.77
C SER A 258 -4.33 19.47 -9.65
N ASP A 259 -4.55 20.78 -9.69
CA ASP A 259 -3.64 21.73 -10.30
C ASP A 259 -2.85 22.40 -9.17
N LEU A 260 -1.52 22.28 -9.21
CA LEU A 260 -0.65 22.96 -8.26
C LEU A 260 -0.51 24.46 -8.57
N GLY A 261 -1.07 24.92 -9.69
CA GLY A 261 -0.99 26.31 -10.13
C GLY A 261 0.43 26.69 -10.57
N SER A 262 0.55 27.87 -11.18
CA SER A 262 1.83 28.40 -11.68
C SER A 262 2.76 28.97 -10.60
N GLU A 263 2.36 28.94 -9.33
CA GLU A 263 3.14 29.47 -8.20
C GLU A 263 3.96 28.39 -7.48
N ALA A 264 3.67 27.11 -7.71
CA ALA A 264 4.51 26.01 -7.24
C ALA A 264 5.52 25.64 -8.34
N ASP A 265 6.82 25.66 -8.02
CA ASP A 265 7.88 25.14 -8.91
C ASP A 265 7.77 23.62 -9.19
N SER A 266 6.75 22.94 -8.63
CA SER A 266 6.50 21.51 -8.80
C SER A 266 5.20 21.26 -9.55
N VAL A 267 5.28 20.37 -10.56
CA VAL A 267 4.10 19.84 -11.28
C VAL A 267 3.50 18.64 -10.54
N ILE A 268 4.28 17.98 -9.68
CA ILE A 268 3.89 16.79 -8.91
C ILE A 268 3.61 17.14 -7.46
N ASN A 269 2.51 16.61 -6.95
CA ASN A 269 2.21 16.55 -5.53
C ASN A 269 3.04 15.42 -4.91
N TRP A 270 4.15 15.79 -4.27
CA TRP A 270 4.95 14.84 -3.50
C TRP A 270 4.42 14.79 -2.06
N VAL A 271 4.06 13.60 -1.60
CA VAL A 271 3.78 13.33 -0.19
C VAL A 271 4.92 12.49 0.36
N GLU A 272 5.52 12.95 1.45
CA GLU A 272 6.76 12.41 1.98
C GLU A 272 6.56 11.87 3.41
N PHE A 273 7.17 10.72 3.69
CA PHE A 273 7.07 10.03 4.98
C PHE A 273 8.44 9.53 5.44
N GLY A 274 8.60 9.38 6.75
CA GLY A 274 9.81 8.88 7.36
C GLY A 274 10.95 9.90 7.34
N LYS A 275 12.16 9.41 7.63
CA LYS A 275 13.35 10.23 7.72
C LYS A 275 14.11 10.24 6.41
N ASP A 276 14.72 11.39 6.12
CA ASP A 276 15.56 11.62 4.95
C ASP A 276 14.91 11.23 3.63
N THR A 277 13.96 12.06 3.21
CA THR A 277 13.33 12.01 1.90
C THR A 277 14.10 12.87 0.90
N SER A 278 15.41 13.06 1.03
CA SER A 278 16.24 13.76 0.03
C SER A 278 16.68 12.81 -1.09
N GLU A 279 17.18 13.32 -2.23
CA GLU A 279 17.72 12.41 -3.26
C GLU A 279 18.91 11.59 -2.72
N GLN A 280 19.67 12.16 -1.77
CA GLN A 280 20.78 11.49 -1.09
C GLN A 280 20.29 10.35 -0.20
N GLY A 281 19.15 10.54 0.48
CA GLY A 281 18.50 9.52 1.30
C GLY A 281 17.92 8.34 0.51
N ARG A 282 17.86 8.45 -0.83
CA ARG A 282 17.29 7.46 -1.76
C ARG A 282 15.96 6.89 -1.24
N PRO A 283 14.92 7.73 -1.04
CA PRO A 283 13.64 7.29 -0.52
C PRO A 283 12.96 6.32 -1.49
N LEU A 284 12.16 5.42 -0.93
CA LEU A 284 11.29 4.56 -1.73
C LEU A 284 10.30 5.43 -2.47
N THR A 285 10.27 5.35 -3.79
CA THR A 285 9.38 6.21 -4.59
C THR A 285 8.22 5.41 -5.14
N LEU A 286 7.02 5.83 -4.74
CA LEU A 286 5.76 5.21 -5.14
C LEU A 286 4.96 6.18 -6.03
N LEU A 287 4.11 5.61 -6.85
CA LEU A 287 3.15 6.32 -7.68
C LEU A 287 1.75 6.05 -7.13
N TYR A 288 1.07 7.08 -6.65
CA TYR A 288 -0.31 6.97 -6.21
C TYR A 288 -1.26 7.36 -7.34
N ARG A 289 -2.13 6.42 -7.69
CA ARG A 289 -3.34 6.63 -8.48
C ARG A 289 -4.52 6.44 -7.53
N PRO A 290 -5.68 7.07 -7.72
CA PRO A 290 -6.79 6.95 -6.77
C PRO A 290 -7.08 5.49 -6.38
N GLY A 291 -6.84 5.14 -5.11
CA GLY A 291 -6.99 3.78 -4.56
C GLY A 291 -5.89 2.77 -4.91
N HIS A 292 -4.73 3.19 -5.43
CA HIS A 292 -3.71 2.26 -5.89
C HIS A 292 -2.27 2.79 -5.84
N TYR A 293 -1.33 1.93 -5.43
CA TYR A 293 0.09 2.22 -5.34
C TYR A 293 0.90 1.32 -6.26
N ASP A 294 1.71 1.94 -7.12
CA ASP A 294 2.77 1.29 -7.90
C ASP A 294 4.15 1.80 -7.45
N VAL A 295 5.23 1.16 -7.91
CA VAL A 295 6.60 1.68 -7.75
C VAL A 295 7.01 2.43 -9.00
N VAL A 296 7.65 3.59 -8.84
CA VAL A 296 8.26 4.34 -9.95
C VAL A 296 9.75 4.50 -9.72
N THR A 297 10.55 4.19 -10.74
CA THR A 297 12.02 4.21 -10.69
C THR A 297 12.61 5.01 -11.86
N LYS A 298 13.90 5.35 -11.74
CA LYS A 298 14.73 5.94 -12.80
C LYS A 298 15.65 4.83 -13.34
N ASP A 299 15.85 4.68 -14.66
CA ASP A 299 16.77 3.67 -15.26
C ASP A 299 18.18 3.83 -14.68
N VAL A 300 18.57 5.08 -14.45
CA VAL A 300 19.83 5.43 -13.80
C VAL A 300 19.48 6.01 -12.44
N LEU A 301 19.55 5.17 -11.40
CA LEU A 301 19.47 5.68 -10.03
C LEU A 301 20.63 6.65 -9.79
N PRO A 302 20.42 7.75 -9.04
CA PRO A 302 21.49 8.65 -8.68
C PRO A 302 22.62 7.86 -8.00
N GLN A 303 23.81 7.88 -8.59
CA GLN A 303 25.01 7.41 -7.90
C GLN A 303 25.38 8.49 -6.89
N VAL A 304 25.30 8.16 -5.60
CA VAL A 304 25.76 9.01 -4.50
C VAL A 304 27.05 8.46 -3.92
#